data_AF-A8IIG1-F1
#
_entry.id   AF-A8IIG1-F1
#
_cell.length_a   1.000
_cell.length_b   1.000
_cell.length_c   1.000
_cell.angle_alpha   90.00
_cell.angle_beta   90.00
_cell.angle_gamma   90.00
#
_symmetry.space_group_name_H-M   'P 1'
#
loop_
_entity.id
_entity.type
_entity.pdbx_description
1 polymer ?
#
loop_
_entity_poly.entity_id
_entity_poly.type
_entity_poly.pdbx_seq_one_letter_code
_entity_poly.pdbx_strand_id
1 'polypeptide(L)'
;MSDAAETLLSGAEYELLAGPGAGAYRLRCKPEQRVALLEGEDAARFRADLETVQQQFPGCTADQALAQLWDQGGYSWLAAEEEE
;
A
#
# COMPACT_ATOMS: atom_id res chain seq x y z
N MET A 1 3.23 -23.83 2.56
CA MET A 1 3.83 -23.07 1.44
C MET A 1 3.87 -21.65 1.94
N SER A 2 5.06 -21.05 2.06
CA SER A 2 5.19 -19.66 2.49
C SER A 2 4.51 -18.79 1.44
N ASP A 3 3.41 -18.14 1.80
CA ASP A 3 2.73 -17.19 0.93
C ASP A 3 3.60 -15.92 0.88
N ALA A 4 4.63 -15.96 0.02
CA ALA A 4 5.48 -14.82 -0.24
C ALA A 4 4.66 -13.85 -1.08
N ALA A 5 4.06 -12.87 -0.40
CA ALA A 5 3.32 -11.79 -1.03
C ALA A 5 4.20 -11.10 -2.10
N GLU A 6 3.70 -10.96 -3.32
CA GLU A 6 4.43 -10.34 -4.43
C GLU A 6 4.57 -8.84 -4.19
N THR A 7 5.80 -8.31 -4.22
CA THR A 7 6.04 -6.87 -4.14
C THR A 7 5.65 -6.18 -5.45
N LEU A 8 4.68 -5.27 -5.37
CA LEU A 8 4.19 -4.47 -6.49
C LEU A 8 4.94 -3.14 -6.61
N LEU A 9 5.19 -2.49 -5.47
CA LEU A 9 6.02 -1.29 -5.36
C LEU A 9 6.86 -1.39 -4.09
N SER A 10 8.13 -1.02 -4.17
CA SER A 10 9.01 -0.98 -3.00
C SER A 10 9.81 0.29 -2.96
N GLY A 11 9.70 0.98 -1.83
CA GLY A 11 10.58 2.06 -1.41
C GLY A 11 11.32 1.70 -0.11
N ALA A 12 12.11 2.65 0.39
CA ALA A 12 12.86 2.48 1.63
C ALA A 12 11.94 2.49 2.86
N GLU A 13 10.88 3.28 2.83
CA GLU A 13 9.97 3.51 3.95
C GLU A 13 8.63 2.81 3.73
N TYR A 14 8.14 2.79 2.50
CA TYR A 14 6.87 2.19 2.15
C TYR A 14 7.02 1.03 1.18
N GLU A 15 6.09 0.09 1.26
CA GLU A 15 6.01 -1.05 0.34
C GLU A 15 4.56 -1.42 0.09
N LEU A 16 4.26 -1.78 -1.16
CA LEU A 16 2.98 -2.31 -1.57
C LEU A 16 3.18 -3.74 -2.02
N LEU A 17 2.50 -4.67 -1.36
CA LEU A 17 2.48 -6.08 -1.70
C LEU A 17 1.10 -6.48 -2.22
N ALA A 18 1.05 -7.52 -3.06
CA ALA A 18 -0.17 -8.25 -3.33
C ALA A 18 -0.68 -8.89 -2.02
N GLY A 19 -1.98 -8.78 -1.76
CA GLY A 19 -2.62 -9.41 -0.61
C GLY A 19 -2.88 -10.92 -0.82
N PRO A 20 -3.35 -11.64 0.21
CA PRO A 20 -3.58 -13.09 0.18
C PRO A 20 -4.81 -13.52 -0.66
N GLY A 21 -5.26 -12.69 -1.59
CA GLY A 21 -6.45 -12.89 -2.41
C GLY A 21 -6.41 -12.07 -3.69
N ALA A 22 -7.25 -12.46 -4.67
CA ALA A 22 -7.32 -11.77 -5.94
C ALA A 22 -7.80 -10.33 -5.74
N GLY A 23 -6.93 -9.36 -6.03
CA GLY A 23 -7.24 -7.94 -5.93
C GLY A 23 -7.16 -7.35 -4.52
N ALA A 24 -6.55 -8.04 -3.56
CA ALA A 24 -6.21 -7.48 -2.26
C ALA A 24 -4.80 -6.84 -2.29
N TYR A 25 -4.55 -5.90 -1.38
CA TYR A 25 -3.25 -5.25 -1.21
C TYR A 25 -2.81 -5.23 0.24
N ARG A 26 -1.49 -5.23 0.47
CA ARG A 26 -0.90 -4.87 1.75
C ARG A 26 -0.05 -3.62 1.55
N LEU A 27 -0.46 -2.51 2.14
CA LEU A 27 0.32 -1.28 2.17
C LEU A 27 1.06 -1.23 3.50
N ARG A 28 2.39 -1.26 3.44
CA ARG A 28 3.25 -1.31 4.62
C ARG A 28 4.00 0.00 4.81
N CYS A 29 3.99 0.51 6.04
CA CYS A 29 4.83 1.59 6.54
C CYS A 29 5.91 0.97 7.44
N LYS A 30 7.13 0.83 6.92
CA LYS A 30 8.25 0.17 7.61
C LYS A 30 8.74 0.94 8.85
N PRO A 31 8.87 2.28 8.83
CA PRO A 31 9.28 3.04 10.01
C PRO A 31 8.30 2.93 11.18
N GLU A 32 7.00 2.83 10.87
CA GLU A 32 5.95 2.68 11.89
C GLU A 32 5.66 1.21 12.24
N GLN A 33 6.22 0.23 11.51
CA GLN A 33 5.88 -1.19 11.62
C GLN A 33 4.37 -1.42 11.55
N ARG A 34 3.70 -0.77 10.58
CA ARG A 34 2.25 -0.87 10.39
C ARG A 34 1.91 -1.32 8.99
N VAL A 35 0.83 -2.09 8.88
CA VAL A 35 0.32 -2.61 7.62
C VAL A 35 -1.19 -2.38 7.51
N ALA A 36 -1.61 -1.77 6.40
CA ALA A 36 -3.01 -1.70 6.01
C ALA A 36 -3.31 -2.87 5.06
N LEU A 37 -4.21 -3.75 5.48
CA LEU A 37 -4.76 -4.81 4.65
C LEU A 37 -5.99 -4.24 3.93
N LEU A 38 -5.91 -4.17 2.60
CA LEU A 38 -6.95 -3.56 1.77
C LEU A 38 -7.62 -4.65 0.95
N GLU A 39 -8.93 -4.78 1.11
CA GLU A 39 -9.75 -5.80 0.46
C GLU A 39 -11.05 -5.17 -0.06
N GLY A 40 -11.73 -5.86 -0.99
CA GLY A 40 -13.03 -5.43 -1.49
C GLY A 40 -13.05 -4.00 -2.01
N GLU A 41 -13.95 -3.17 -1.47
CA GLU A 41 -14.13 -1.78 -1.88
C GLU A 41 -12.91 -0.90 -1.57
N ASP A 42 -12.23 -1.14 -0.45
CA ASP A 42 -11.03 -0.38 -0.08
C ASP A 42 -9.88 -0.67 -1.03
N ALA A 43 -9.73 -1.93 -1.47
CA ALA A 43 -8.72 -2.28 -2.46
C ALA A 43 -9.02 -1.66 -3.85
N ALA A 44 -10.29 -1.66 -4.26
CA ALA A 44 -10.70 -1.04 -5.51
C ALA A 44 -10.47 0.48 -5.50
N ARG A 45 -10.79 1.14 -4.39
CA ARG A 45 -10.53 2.56 -4.16
C ARG A 45 -9.03 2.85 -4.15
N PHE A 46 -8.25 2.09 -3.38
CA PHE A 46 -6.80 2.25 -3.29
C PHE A 46 -6.14 2.18 -4.66
N ARG A 47 -6.54 1.21 -5.49
CA ARG A 47 -6.02 1.09 -6.84
C ARG A 47 -6.29 2.34 -7.68
N ALA A 48 -7.52 2.85 -7.65
CA ALA A 48 -7.90 4.06 -8.40
C ALA A 48 -7.14 5.30 -7.90
N ASP A 49 -6.96 5.42 -6.58
CA ASP A 49 -6.19 6.51 -5.97
C ASP A 49 -4.71 6.43 -6.36
N LEU A 50 -4.12 5.23 -6.36
CA LEU A 50 -2.73 5.00 -6.78
C LEU A 50 -2.51 5.33 -8.25
N GLU A 51 -3.40 4.88 -9.13
CA GLU A 51 -3.36 5.22 -10.56
C GLU A 51 -3.46 6.74 -10.76
N THR A 52 -4.32 7.41 -9.98
CA THR A 52 -4.48 8.87 -10.00
C THR A 52 -3.21 9.59 -9.55
N VAL A 53 -2.58 9.17 -8.45
CA VAL A 53 -1.33 9.75 -7.94
C VAL A 53 -0.21 9.61 -8.97
N GLN A 54 -0.05 8.44 -9.57
CA GLN A 54 0.98 8.20 -10.58
C GLN A 54 0.77 9.02 -11.85
N GLN A 55 -0.48 9.24 -12.26
CA GLN A 55 -0.80 10.10 -13.41
C GLN A 55 -0.55 11.58 -13.12
N GLN A 56 -0.89 12.05 -11.92
CA GLN A 56 -0.67 13.45 -11.53
C GLN A 56 0.82 13.76 -11.31
N PHE A 57 1.59 12.78 -10.84
CA PHE A 57 3.00 12.93 -10.52
C PHE A 57 3.85 11.85 -11.21
N PRO A 58 4.06 11.93 -12.54
CA PRO A 58 4.69 10.88 -13.35
C PRO A 58 6.18 10.63 -13.08
N GLY A 59 6.76 11.21 -12.02
CA GLY A 59 8.12 10.95 -11.56
C GLY A 59 8.24 10.73 -10.06
N CYS A 60 7.11 10.56 -9.35
CA CYS A 60 7.15 10.25 -7.93
C CYS A 60 7.76 8.87 -7.68
N THR A 61 8.52 8.74 -6.59
CA THR A 61 9.05 7.45 -6.16
C THR A 61 7.95 6.60 -5.51
N ALA A 62 8.21 5.31 -5.32
CA ALA A 62 7.31 4.44 -4.56
C ALA A 62 7.02 5.01 -3.16
N ASP A 63 8.05 5.47 -2.43
CA ASP A 63 7.85 6.09 -1.12
C ASP A 63 6.93 7.32 -1.19
N GLN A 64 7.14 8.22 -2.16
CA GLN A 64 6.33 9.42 -2.28
C GLN A 64 4.86 9.11 -2.59
N ALA A 65 4.61 8.20 -3.55
CA ALA A 65 3.25 7.81 -3.91
C ALA A 65 2.54 7.12 -2.74
N LEU A 66 3.21 6.16 -2.09
CA LEU A 66 2.64 5.38 -1.02
C LEU A 66 2.46 6.19 0.28
N ALA A 67 3.39 7.09 0.61
CA ALA A 67 3.24 8.03 1.73
C ALA A 67 2.03 8.94 1.54
N GLN A 68 1.82 9.46 0.32
CA GLN A 68 0.65 10.27 0.03
C GLN A 68 -0.66 9.49 0.25
N LEU A 69 -0.72 8.24 -0.21
CA LEU A 69 -1.90 7.40 0.01
C LEU A 69 -2.07 7.07 1.51
N TRP A 70 -0.99 6.76 2.21
CA TRP A 70 -1.01 6.47 3.66
C TRP A 70 -1.63 7.63 4.46
N ASP A 71 -1.15 8.86 4.23
CA ASP A 71 -1.57 10.03 4.99
C ASP A 71 -2.83 10.68 4.43
N GLN A 72 -2.83 11.06 3.15
CA GLN A 72 -3.92 11.81 2.52
C GLN A 72 -5.05 10.92 2.01
N GLY A 73 -4.72 9.70 1.57
CA GLY A 73 -5.71 8.69 1.20
C GLY A 73 -6.43 8.09 2.41
N GLY A 74 -5.88 8.27 3.62
CA GLY A 74 -6.46 7.81 4.87
C GLY A 74 -6.24 6.32 5.16
N TYR A 75 -5.40 5.63 4.37
CA TYR A 75 -5.16 4.20 4.56
C TYR A 75 -4.39 3.89 5.86
N SER A 76 -3.69 4.87 6.45
CA SER A 76 -3.11 4.78 7.80
C SER A 76 -4.14 4.50 8.91
N TRP A 77 -5.41 4.86 8.72
CA TRP A 77 -6.48 4.57 9.67
C TRP A 77 -6.91 3.10 9.66
N LEU A 78 -6.70 2.41 8.55
CA LEU A 78 -6.99 0.98 8.38
C LEU A 78 -5.81 0.10 8.81
N ALA A 79 -4.66 0.72 9.09
CA ALA A 79 -3.44 -0.02 9.39
C ALA A 79 -3.43 -0.57 10.82
N ALA A 80 -3.01 -1.83 10.93
CA ALA A 80 -2.69 -2.49 12.19
C ALA A 80 -1.17 -2.55 12.38
N GLU A 81 -0.70 -2.84 13.60
CA GLU A 81 0.69 -3.21 13.84
C GLU A 81 1.03 -4.46 13.01
N GLU A 82 2.22 -4.47 12.41
CA GLU A 82 2.74 -5.65 11.71
C GLU A 82 3.08 -6.70 12.78
N GLU A 83 2.35 -7.82 12.78
CA GLU A 83 2.69 -8.96 13.65
C GLU A 83 4.03 -9.55 13.17
N GLU A 84 4.98 -9.69 14.10
CA GLU A 84 6.36 -10.19 13.88
C GLU A 84 6.44 -11.59 13.26
#